data_AF-A0A7G1NL85-F1
#
_entry.id   AF-A0A7G1NL85-F1
#
_cell.length_a   1.000
_cell.length_b   1.000
_cell.length_c   1.000
_cell.angle_alpha   90.00
_cell.angle_beta   90.00
_cell.angle_gamma   90.00
#
_symmetry.space_group_name_H-M   'P 1'
#
loop_
_entity.id
_entity.type
_entity.pdbx_description
1 polymer ?
#
loop_
_entity_poly.entity_id
_entity_poly.type
_entity_poly.pdbx_seq_one_letter_code
_entity_poly.pdbx_strand_id
1 'polypeptide(L)'
;MSQVLYEERSRNPLARTVELAEDRLRRGGRTTPLDELNLGAMAEVYLRGHWLGGGGAERPLASLAQGPGVVPVTRVTGTTAPLKVRRTADFARALGELAVRRCGGPDQVAALAARAQGEGVPLWIARRYAPGPAGPVAVAVDRRLVRVDVWGPGAPAVRLRAPHGFRGDSTVPGSGLVMTVGDAGARLILQKKFRKSRSSVEIGLPDRRWTLRRETAESSVLLRDGRRVALLTRPGRRPGPQPGSVLLPLADVRHESPDPLDAVMAHAVAVSFGLGDTTGLARFRTVNSRRDTDGDTWDRPWFSNLGRDRDDNEPGGGDGWGSDGGDGGDGGGGGGDGGGGDGGGGGGGD
;
A
#
# COMPACT_ATOMS: atom_id res chain seq x y z
N MET A 1 -1.40 -32.60 -14.54
CA MET A 1 -1.43 -32.66 -13.07
C MET A 1 -0.23 -31.86 -12.57
N SER A 2 -0.43 -30.89 -11.68
CA SER A 2 0.69 -30.08 -11.14
C SER A 2 1.46 -30.88 -10.08
N GLN A 3 2.79 -30.82 -10.11
CA GLN A 3 3.64 -31.50 -9.13
C GLN A 3 3.52 -30.86 -7.75
N VAL A 4 3.34 -31.68 -6.71
CA VAL A 4 3.33 -31.22 -5.31
C VAL A 4 4.77 -31.13 -4.81
N LEU A 5 5.15 -29.96 -4.31
CA LEU A 5 6.51 -29.63 -3.86
C LEU A 5 6.60 -29.62 -2.33
N TYR A 6 5.49 -29.34 -1.66
CA TYR A 6 5.37 -29.40 -0.22
C TYR A 6 3.94 -29.81 0.16
N GLU A 7 3.81 -30.68 1.14
CA GLU A 7 2.51 -31.08 1.69
C GLU A 7 2.62 -31.34 3.18
N GLU A 8 1.59 -30.94 3.92
CA GLU A 8 1.37 -31.36 5.30
C GLU A 8 0.28 -32.41 5.39
N ARG A 9 0.59 -33.53 6.05
CA ARG A 9 -0.39 -34.61 6.28
C ARG A 9 -1.03 -34.48 7.64
N SER A 10 -2.35 -34.67 7.70
CA SER A 10 -3.12 -34.70 8.94
C SER A 10 -4.14 -35.83 8.89
N ARG A 11 -4.28 -36.57 10.00
CA ARG A 11 -5.37 -37.53 10.19
C ARG A 11 -6.70 -36.85 10.54
N ASN A 12 -6.65 -35.59 10.97
CA ASN A 12 -7.83 -34.76 11.22
C ASN A 12 -8.26 -34.07 9.90
N PRO A 13 -9.47 -34.36 9.37
CA PRO A 13 -9.97 -33.78 8.12
C PRO A 13 -10.25 -32.27 8.23
N LEU A 14 -10.37 -31.72 9.44
CA LEU A 14 -10.57 -30.28 9.68
C LEU A 14 -9.26 -29.51 9.87
N ALA A 15 -8.12 -30.20 9.84
CA ALA A 15 -6.82 -29.54 10.00
C ALA A 15 -6.56 -28.61 8.82
N ARG A 16 -6.20 -27.35 9.12
CA ARG A 16 -5.74 -26.40 8.12
C ARG A 16 -4.30 -26.75 7.73
N THR A 17 -4.15 -27.65 6.77
CA THR A 17 -2.84 -28.04 6.21
C THR A 17 -2.40 -27.09 5.10
N VAL A 18 -1.10 -27.06 4.87
CA VAL A 18 -0.48 -26.34 3.75
C VAL A 18 -0.04 -27.31 2.67
N GLU A 19 -0.34 -26.97 1.42
CA GLU A 19 0.16 -27.65 0.22
C GLU A 19 0.70 -26.60 -0.75
N LEU A 20 1.93 -26.80 -1.24
CA LEU A 20 2.51 -26.04 -2.33
C LEU A 20 2.63 -26.96 -3.55
N ALA A 21 2.04 -26.52 -4.66
CA ALA A 21 2.21 -27.13 -5.96
C ALA A 21 2.79 -26.11 -6.95
N GLU A 22 3.13 -26.54 -8.16
CA GLU A 22 3.76 -25.66 -9.17
C GLU A 22 2.87 -24.52 -9.65
N ASP A 23 1.55 -24.60 -9.47
CA ASP A 23 0.57 -23.63 -9.95
C ASP A 23 -0.22 -22.93 -8.84
N ARG A 24 -0.18 -23.42 -7.60
CA ARG A 24 -0.98 -22.90 -6.50
C ARG A 24 -0.37 -23.14 -5.13
N LEU A 25 -0.78 -22.31 -4.18
CA LEU A 25 -0.60 -22.49 -2.75
C LEU A 25 -1.96 -22.72 -2.08
N ARG A 26 -2.14 -23.86 -1.41
CA ARG A 26 -3.33 -24.16 -0.62
C ARG A 26 -3.02 -24.01 0.87
N ARG A 27 -3.90 -23.31 1.60
CA ARG A 27 -3.89 -23.15 3.06
C ARG A 27 -5.29 -23.43 3.61
N GLY A 28 -5.48 -24.61 4.22
CA GLY A 28 -6.79 -25.06 4.65
C GLY A 28 -7.80 -25.02 3.50
N GLY A 29 -8.91 -24.30 3.66
CA GLY A 29 -9.94 -24.15 2.62
C GLY A 29 -9.67 -23.09 1.55
N ARG A 30 -8.51 -22.42 1.56
CA ARG A 30 -8.17 -21.37 0.58
C ARG A 30 -7.09 -21.86 -0.39
N THR A 31 -7.30 -21.60 -1.67
CA THR A 31 -6.32 -21.82 -2.74
C THR A 31 -5.96 -20.47 -3.36
N THR A 32 -4.66 -20.18 -3.46
CA THR A 32 -4.12 -18.96 -4.07
C THR A 32 -3.28 -19.38 -5.28
N PRO A 33 -3.64 -18.97 -6.51
CA PRO A 33 -2.81 -19.13 -7.69
C PRO A 33 -1.41 -18.50 -7.52
N LEU A 34 -0.37 -19.10 -8.09
CA LEU A 34 1.00 -18.58 -7.93
C LEU A 34 1.24 -17.23 -8.64
N ASP A 35 0.47 -16.91 -9.67
CA ASP A 35 0.49 -15.61 -10.35
C ASP A 35 -0.07 -14.47 -9.47
N GLU A 36 -0.82 -14.80 -8.41
CA GLU A 36 -1.20 -13.83 -7.39
C GLU A 36 -0.12 -13.61 -6.32
N LEU A 37 0.94 -14.44 -6.31
CA LEU A 37 2.08 -14.27 -5.42
C LEU A 37 3.17 -13.41 -6.06
N ASN A 38 3.85 -12.60 -5.26
CA ASN A 38 4.99 -11.82 -5.73
C ASN A 38 6.26 -12.69 -5.75
N LEU A 39 6.30 -13.64 -6.70
CA LEU A 39 7.40 -14.59 -6.83
C LEU A 39 8.73 -13.87 -7.10
N GLY A 40 8.73 -12.79 -7.89
CA GLY A 40 9.93 -12.00 -8.16
C GLY A 40 10.56 -11.43 -6.89
N ALA A 41 9.74 -10.86 -6.01
CA ALA A 41 10.24 -10.34 -4.73
C ALA A 41 10.74 -11.45 -3.80
N MET A 42 10.02 -12.58 -3.68
CA MET A 42 10.45 -13.68 -2.82
C MET A 42 11.71 -14.37 -3.36
N ALA A 43 11.83 -14.54 -4.68
CA ALA A 43 12.99 -15.14 -5.33
C ALA A 43 14.25 -14.28 -5.14
N GLU A 44 14.14 -12.96 -5.27
CA GLU A 44 15.25 -12.02 -5.09
C GLU A 44 15.85 -12.13 -3.68
N VAL A 45 15.01 -12.07 -2.65
CA VAL A 45 15.44 -12.17 -1.25
C VAL A 45 15.97 -13.59 -0.95
N TYR A 46 15.33 -14.63 -1.50
CA TYR A 46 15.75 -16.03 -1.38
C TYR A 46 17.17 -16.26 -1.91
N LEU A 47 17.50 -15.74 -3.08
CA LEU A 47 18.83 -15.86 -3.67
C LEU A 47 19.92 -15.14 -2.86
N ARG A 48 19.54 -14.12 -2.07
CA ARG A 48 20.44 -13.48 -1.08
C ARG A 48 20.57 -14.24 0.23
N GLY A 49 20.00 -15.45 0.34
CA GLY A 49 20.07 -16.27 1.56
C GLY A 49 19.09 -15.83 2.66
N HIS A 50 18.07 -15.05 2.31
CA HIS A 50 17.09 -14.50 3.25
C HIS A 50 15.66 -14.89 2.86
N TRP A 51 14.70 -14.62 3.72
CA TRP A 51 13.28 -14.75 3.43
C TRP A 51 12.55 -13.43 3.68
N LEU A 52 11.69 -13.06 2.74
CA LEU A 52 10.90 -11.83 2.76
C LEU A 52 9.75 -11.92 3.77
N GLY A 53 9.62 -10.90 4.59
CA GLY A 53 8.55 -10.69 5.56
C GLY A 53 7.76 -9.40 5.30
N GLY A 54 6.90 -9.05 6.25
CA GLY A 54 6.06 -7.85 6.17
C GLY A 54 6.88 -6.56 5.99
N GLY A 55 6.44 -5.68 5.09
CA GLY A 55 7.04 -4.36 4.88
C GLY A 55 8.46 -4.39 4.32
N GLY A 56 8.87 -5.50 3.71
CA GLY A 56 10.25 -5.67 3.23
C GLY A 56 11.23 -6.09 4.30
N ALA A 57 10.77 -6.47 5.50
CA ALA A 57 11.65 -7.06 6.51
C ALA A 57 12.23 -8.38 5.99
N GLU A 58 13.46 -8.71 6.38
CA GLU A 58 14.16 -9.90 5.91
C GLU A 58 14.69 -10.70 7.09
N ARG A 59 14.72 -12.02 6.94
CA ARG A 59 15.28 -12.94 7.92
C ARG A 59 16.21 -13.94 7.24
N PRO A 60 17.41 -14.22 7.76
CA PRO A 60 18.29 -15.24 7.18
C PRO A 60 17.60 -16.60 7.10
N LEU A 61 17.71 -17.30 5.96
CA LEU A 61 17.14 -18.64 5.80
C LEU A 61 17.67 -19.63 6.84
N ALA A 62 18.95 -19.48 7.21
CA ALA A 62 19.60 -20.31 8.23
C ALA A 62 19.00 -20.16 9.64
N SER A 63 18.30 -19.05 9.92
CA SER A 63 17.63 -18.82 11.19
C SER A 63 16.19 -19.37 11.25
N LEU A 64 15.67 -19.87 10.12
CA LEU A 64 14.32 -20.44 10.09
C LEU A 64 14.30 -21.80 10.81
N ALA A 65 13.29 -22.01 11.64
CA ALA A 65 13.12 -23.27 12.36
C ALA A 65 12.93 -24.45 11.39
N GLN A 66 13.51 -25.59 11.72
CA GLN A 66 13.25 -26.85 11.00
C GLN A 66 11.84 -27.42 11.32
N GLY A 67 11.27 -26.99 12.45
CA GLY A 67 9.95 -27.41 12.92
C GLY A 67 8.81 -26.44 12.55
N PRO A 68 7.71 -26.49 13.32
CA PRO A 68 6.57 -25.61 13.10
C PRO A 68 6.90 -24.14 13.33
N GLY A 69 6.30 -23.27 12.52
CA GLY A 69 6.53 -21.84 12.59
C GLY A 69 5.74 -21.07 11.54
N VAL A 70 6.16 -19.83 11.29
CA VAL A 70 5.52 -18.92 10.34
C VAL A 70 6.48 -18.65 9.18
N VAL A 71 5.96 -18.74 7.96
CA VAL A 71 6.61 -18.25 6.74
C VAL A 71 5.72 -17.17 6.15
N PRO A 72 6.15 -15.90 6.11
CA PRO A 72 5.40 -14.85 5.43
C PRO A 72 5.33 -15.11 3.93
N VAL A 73 4.17 -14.88 3.32
CA VAL A 73 3.97 -15.00 1.87
C VAL A 73 3.44 -13.68 1.33
N THR A 74 4.15 -13.11 0.35
CA THR A 74 3.84 -11.82 -0.25
C THR A 74 3.07 -11.99 -1.56
N ARG A 75 1.98 -11.26 -1.72
CA ARG A 75 1.15 -11.20 -2.92
C ARG A 75 1.62 -10.10 -3.87
N VAL A 76 1.20 -10.16 -5.14
CA VAL A 76 1.52 -9.11 -6.14
C VAL A 76 0.96 -7.73 -5.77
N THR A 77 -0.01 -7.68 -4.86
CA THR A 77 -0.54 -6.47 -4.20
C THR A 77 0.45 -5.82 -3.24
N GLY A 78 1.56 -6.48 -2.93
CA GLY A 78 2.53 -6.10 -1.91
C GLY A 78 2.10 -6.45 -0.50
N THR A 79 0.89 -7.00 -0.30
CA THR A 79 0.49 -7.47 1.02
C THR A 79 1.15 -8.80 1.37
N THR A 80 1.62 -8.90 2.61
CA THR A 80 2.28 -10.08 3.15
C THR A 80 1.41 -10.70 4.23
N ALA A 81 1.12 -11.99 4.10
CA ALA A 81 0.32 -12.74 5.05
C ALA A 81 1.18 -13.82 5.74
N PRO A 82 1.13 -13.95 7.08
CA PRO A 82 1.81 -15.04 7.77
C PRO A 82 1.15 -16.38 7.46
N LEU A 83 1.94 -17.34 7.00
CA LEU A 83 1.51 -18.72 6.79
C LEU A 83 2.10 -19.62 7.88
N LYS A 84 1.22 -20.20 8.70
CA LYS A 84 1.63 -21.23 9.67
C LYS A 84 1.91 -22.52 8.92
N VAL A 85 3.11 -23.06 9.10
CA VAL A 85 3.57 -24.31 8.50
C VAL A 85 4.21 -25.20 9.55
N ARG A 86 4.22 -26.51 9.32
CA ARG A 86 4.80 -27.51 10.22
C ARG A 86 6.31 -27.69 10.05
N ARG A 87 6.83 -27.28 8.89
CA ARG A 87 8.25 -27.35 8.53
C ARG A 87 8.64 -26.05 7.85
N THR A 88 9.05 -25.07 8.65
CA THR A 88 9.28 -23.68 8.19
C THR A 88 10.42 -23.59 7.18
N ALA A 89 11.60 -24.12 7.51
CA ALA A 89 12.74 -24.10 6.60
C ALA A 89 12.47 -24.82 5.28
N ASP A 90 11.83 -26.00 5.33
CA ASP A 90 11.50 -26.78 4.12
C ASP A 90 10.49 -26.08 3.22
N PHE A 91 9.46 -25.48 3.81
CA PHE A 91 8.47 -24.73 3.04
C PHE A 91 9.08 -23.50 2.37
N ALA A 92 9.85 -22.71 3.12
CA ALA A 92 10.52 -21.51 2.59
C ALA A 92 11.48 -21.87 1.45
N ARG A 93 12.27 -22.96 1.61
CA ARG A 93 13.14 -23.47 0.55
C ARG A 93 12.35 -23.88 -0.69
N ALA A 94 11.32 -24.70 -0.53
CA ALA A 94 10.51 -25.19 -1.65
C ALA A 94 9.84 -24.03 -2.42
N LEU A 95 9.30 -23.03 -1.71
CA LEU A 95 8.69 -21.85 -2.33
C LEU A 95 9.73 -20.94 -2.98
N GLY A 96 10.89 -20.74 -2.35
CA GLY A 96 11.98 -19.94 -2.91
C GLY A 96 12.53 -20.52 -4.21
N GLU A 97 12.83 -21.83 -4.23
CA GLU A 97 13.28 -22.53 -5.43
C GLU A 97 12.22 -22.49 -6.55
N LEU A 98 10.95 -22.68 -6.19
CA LEU A 98 9.85 -22.55 -7.14
C LEU A 98 9.75 -21.14 -7.70
N ALA A 99 9.86 -20.11 -6.85
CA ALA A 99 9.80 -18.71 -7.26
C ALA A 99 10.93 -18.39 -8.25
N VAL A 100 12.16 -18.83 -7.99
CA VAL A 100 13.30 -18.68 -8.92
C VAL A 100 13.00 -19.35 -10.26
N ARG A 101 12.53 -20.60 -10.26
CA ARG A 101 12.18 -21.31 -11.51
C ARG A 101 11.07 -20.59 -12.29
N ARG A 102 10.01 -20.17 -11.60
CA ARG A 102 8.86 -19.47 -12.22
C ARG A 102 9.22 -18.09 -12.75
N CYS A 103 10.21 -17.44 -12.16
CA CYS A 103 10.77 -16.20 -12.68
C CYS A 103 11.70 -16.40 -13.87
N GLY A 104 12.01 -17.63 -14.30
CA GLY A 104 12.93 -17.90 -15.42
C GLY A 104 14.38 -18.14 -15.01
N GLY A 105 14.65 -18.37 -13.72
CA GLY A 105 15.98 -18.67 -13.19
C GLY A 105 16.70 -17.47 -12.55
N PRO A 106 17.90 -17.68 -11.98
CA PRO A 106 18.63 -16.67 -11.21
C PRO A 106 18.93 -15.39 -12.00
N ASP A 107 19.31 -15.51 -13.29
CA ASP A 107 19.67 -14.36 -14.12
C ASP A 107 18.47 -13.44 -14.37
N GLN A 108 17.29 -14.01 -14.58
CA GLN A 108 16.07 -13.24 -14.75
C GLN A 108 15.64 -12.56 -13.45
N VAL A 109 15.86 -13.20 -12.30
CA VAL A 109 15.66 -12.57 -10.98
C VAL A 109 16.66 -11.43 -10.75
N ALA A 110 17.92 -11.59 -11.15
CA ALA A 110 18.92 -10.54 -11.07
C ALA A 110 18.56 -9.34 -11.97
N ALA A 111 18.02 -9.58 -13.17
CA ALA A 111 17.52 -8.52 -14.05
C ALA A 111 16.33 -7.76 -13.43
N LEU A 112 15.40 -8.48 -12.77
CA LEU A 112 14.31 -7.85 -12.00
C LEU A 112 14.85 -7.00 -10.84
N ALA A 113 15.85 -7.51 -10.10
CA ALA A 113 16.48 -6.80 -9.00
C ALA A 113 17.19 -5.52 -9.48
N ALA A 114 17.97 -5.61 -10.57
CA ALA A 114 18.64 -4.47 -11.19
C ALA A 114 17.64 -3.40 -11.64
N ARG A 115 16.52 -3.81 -12.25
CA ARG A 115 15.43 -2.90 -12.61
C ARG A 115 14.84 -2.21 -11.38
N ALA A 116 14.53 -2.98 -10.33
CA ALA A 116 13.98 -2.43 -9.08
C ALA A 116 14.95 -1.42 -8.42
N GLN A 117 16.25 -1.69 -8.47
CA GLN A 117 17.29 -0.79 -8.01
C GLN A 117 17.32 0.50 -8.83
N GLY A 118 17.28 0.41 -10.16
CA GLY A 118 17.22 1.57 -11.06
C GLY A 118 15.96 2.43 -10.86
N GLU A 119 14.81 1.79 -10.58
CA GLU A 119 13.56 2.47 -10.22
C GLU A 119 13.64 3.10 -8.81
N GLY A 120 14.52 2.60 -7.94
CA GLY A 120 14.58 2.92 -6.52
C GLY A 120 13.39 2.39 -5.73
N VAL A 121 12.69 1.37 -6.25
CA VAL A 121 11.48 0.78 -5.67
C VAL A 121 11.71 -0.72 -5.44
N PRO A 122 11.64 -1.23 -4.20
CA PRO A 122 11.77 -2.66 -3.93
C PRO A 122 10.74 -3.51 -4.68
N LEU A 123 11.11 -4.73 -5.09
CA LEU A 123 10.22 -5.64 -5.83
C LEU A 123 8.93 -6.00 -5.08
N TRP A 124 8.96 -6.01 -3.74
CA TRP A 124 7.81 -6.35 -2.93
C TRP A 124 6.69 -5.30 -2.96
N ILE A 125 6.98 -4.05 -3.36
CA ILE A 125 5.97 -2.99 -3.52
C ILE A 125 5.30 -3.14 -4.90
N ALA A 126 3.99 -3.22 -4.93
CA ALA A 126 3.23 -3.35 -6.17
C ALA A 126 3.43 -2.15 -7.11
N ARG A 127 3.65 -2.42 -8.40
CA ARG A 127 3.63 -1.41 -9.47
C ARG A 127 2.30 -1.45 -10.19
N ARG A 128 1.67 -0.28 -10.34
CA ARG A 128 0.52 -0.07 -11.22
C ARG A 128 0.94 0.85 -12.36
N TYR A 129 0.36 0.67 -13.53
CA TYR A 129 0.69 1.46 -14.71
C TYR A 129 -0.55 2.20 -15.20
N ALA A 130 -0.35 3.43 -15.63
CA ALA A 130 -1.36 4.27 -16.27
C ALA A 130 -0.79 4.87 -17.57
N PRO A 131 -1.64 5.21 -18.55
CA PRO A 131 -1.17 5.90 -19.74
C PRO A 131 -0.64 7.30 -19.42
N GLY A 132 0.41 7.72 -20.12
CA GLY A 132 0.98 9.06 -20.07
C GLY A 132 1.35 9.56 -21.47
N PRO A 133 1.56 10.88 -21.65
CA PRO A 133 1.83 11.47 -22.96
C PRO A 133 3.14 10.98 -23.60
N ALA A 134 4.14 10.60 -22.80
CA ALA A 134 5.42 10.04 -23.28
C ALA A 134 5.53 8.51 -23.10
N GLY A 135 4.44 7.84 -22.74
CA GLY A 135 4.41 6.41 -22.43
C GLY A 135 3.87 6.10 -21.04
N PRO A 136 3.90 4.83 -20.61
CA PRO A 136 3.32 4.40 -19.33
C PRO A 136 3.95 5.09 -18.12
N VAL A 137 3.11 5.60 -17.23
CA VAL A 137 3.49 6.10 -15.91
C VAL A 137 3.32 4.98 -14.89
N ALA A 138 4.40 4.63 -14.22
CA ALA A 138 4.43 3.64 -13.16
C ALA A 138 4.17 4.32 -11.80
N VAL A 139 3.36 3.66 -10.97
CA VAL A 139 2.92 4.13 -9.66
C VAL A 139 3.09 3.01 -8.64
N ALA A 140 3.92 3.23 -7.64
CA ALA A 140 4.10 2.35 -6.50
C ALA A 140 3.71 3.07 -5.21
N VAL A 141 2.91 2.41 -4.37
CA VAL A 141 2.39 2.99 -3.14
C VAL A 141 2.45 1.97 -2.02
N ASP A 142 3.01 2.37 -0.89
CA ASP A 142 2.83 1.69 0.38
C ASP A 142 2.32 2.69 1.41
N ARG A 143 1.07 2.51 1.85
CA ARG A 143 0.41 3.48 2.74
C ARG A 143 0.89 3.38 4.18
N ARG A 144 1.38 2.20 4.61
CA ARG A 144 1.88 2.00 5.97
C ARG A 144 3.27 2.60 6.13
N LEU A 145 4.11 2.54 5.09
CA LEU A 145 5.39 3.28 5.02
C LEU A 145 5.22 4.76 4.65
N VAL A 146 3.99 5.21 4.34
CA VAL A 146 3.70 6.55 3.83
C VAL A 146 4.63 6.86 2.64
N ARG A 147 4.66 5.94 1.68
CA ARG A 147 5.58 5.90 0.56
C ARG A 147 4.82 5.92 -0.76
N VAL A 148 5.15 6.88 -1.62
CA VAL A 148 4.69 6.93 -3.02
C VAL A 148 5.88 7.17 -3.92
N ASP A 149 5.98 6.38 -4.98
CA ASP A 149 6.93 6.53 -6.06
C ASP A 149 6.16 6.56 -7.38
N VAL A 150 6.36 7.62 -8.15
CA VAL A 150 5.78 7.74 -9.50
C VAL A 150 6.87 8.12 -10.48
N TRP A 151 6.96 7.39 -11.58
CA TRP A 151 7.97 7.63 -12.62
C TRP A 151 7.43 7.25 -13.99
N GLY A 152 8.04 7.80 -15.04
CA GLY A 152 7.69 7.51 -16.42
C GLY A 152 8.76 8.05 -17.38
N PRO A 153 8.68 7.71 -18.67
CA PRO A 153 9.62 8.20 -19.67
C PRO A 153 9.64 9.73 -19.75
N GLY A 154 10.83 10.32 -19.89
CA GLY A 154 10.98 11.76 -20.13
C GLY A 154 10.72 12.68 -18.93
N ALA A 155 10.57 12.13 -17.71
CA ALA A 155 10.43 12.93 -16.49
C ALA A 155 11.21 12.34 -15.31
N PRO A 156 11.72 13.20 -14.40
CA PRO A 156 12.27 12.72 -13.13
C PRO A 156 11.18 12.09 -12.27
N ALA A 157 11.56 11.10 -11.45
CA ALA A 157 10.63 10.44 -10.53
C ALA A 157 10.11 11.41 -9.46
N VAL A 158 8.82 11.37 -9.17
CA VAL A 158 8.20 12.10 -8.06
C VAL A 158 8.03 11.15 -6.89
N ARG A 159 8.61 11.49 -5.74
CA ARG A 159 8.61 10.65 -4.55
C ARG A 159 8.00 11.39 -3.38
N LEU A 160 7.12 10.72 -2.64
CA LEU A 160 6.60 11.19 -1.36
C LEU A 160 6.96 10.18 -0.27
N ARG A 161 7.45 10.67 0.87
CA ARG A 161 7.83 9.87 2.04
C ARG A 161 7.37 10.55 3.33
N ALA A 162 7.31 9.80 4.42
CA ALA A 162 7.25 10.37 5.77
C ALA A 162 8.40 9.87 6.65
N PRO A 163 9.64 10.37 6.46
CA PRO A 163 10.83 9.85 7.16
C PRO A 163 10.75 9.97 8.68
N HIS A 164 9.92 10.89 9.20
CA HIS A 164 9.73 11.12 10.64
C HIS A 164 8.32 10.72 11.11
N GLY A 165 7.63 9.87 10.35
CA GLY A 165 6.22 9.56 10.54
C GLY A 165 5.30 10.65 10.01
N PHE A 166 4.00 10.35 9.95
CA PHE A 166 2.97 11.26 9.45
C PHE A 166 1.91 11.43 10.54
N ARG A 167 1.71 12.66 11.02
CA ARG A 167 0.84 12.89 12.19
C ARG A 167 -0.64 13.09 11.86
N GLY A 168 -1.01 13.25 10.59
CA GLY A 168 -2.40 13.39 10.15
C GLY A 168 -3.17 14.60 10.69
N ASP A 169 -2.62 15.33 11.66
CA ASP A 169 -3.28 16.46 12.32
C ASP A 169 -3.55 17.61 11.34
N SER A 170 -4.76 18.13 11.44
CA SER A 170 -5.33 19.22 10.66
C SER A 170 -4.71 20.60 10.95
N THR A 171 -4.05 20.76 12.10
CA THR A 171 -3.46 22.05 12.52
C THR A 171 -2.23 22.42 11.70
N VAL A 172 -1.46 21.43 11.23
CA VAL A 172 -0.32 21.63 10.33
C VAL A 172 -0.36 20.56 9.22
N PRO A 173 -1.19 20.77 8.18
CA PRO A 173 -1.33 19.83 7.08
C PRO A 173 0.01 19.58 6.37
N GLY A 174 0.36 18.30 6.17
CA GLY A 174 1.64 17.90 5.57
C GLY A 174 2.77 17.63 6.58
N SER A 175 2.53 17.78 7.89
CA SER A 175 3.53 17.52 8.94
C SER A 175 4.15 16.13 8.85
N GLY A 176 5.41 16.11 8.40
CA GLY A 176 6.22 14.90 8.23
C GLY A 176 6.32 14.38 6.80
N LEU A 177 5.50 14.88 5.87
CA LEU A 177 5.59 14.53 4.45
C LEU A 177 6.72 15.29 3.76
N VAL A 178 7.57 14.55 3.05
CA VAL A 178 8.66 15.08 2.22
C VAL A 178 8.41 14.63 0.79
N MET A 179 8.29 15.60 -0.12
CA MET A 179 8.17 15.35 -1.55
C MET A 179 9.47 15.71 -2.27
N THR A 180 9.91 14.88 -3.20
CA THR A 180 11.03 15.17 -4.10
C THR A 180 10.62 14.96 -5.56
N VAL A 181 11.26 15.70 -6.46
CA VAL A 181 11.17 15.56 -7.91
C VAL A 181 12.59 15.33 -8.43
N GLY A 182 12.88 14.09 -8.80
CA GLY A 182 14.27 13.63 -8.90
C GLY A 182 14.97 13.80 -7.57
N ASP A 183 16.10 14.50 -7.57
CA ASP A 183 16.88 14.82 -6.37
C ASP A 183 16.49 16.16 -5.72
N ALA A 184 15.60 16.93 -6.35
CA ALA A 184 15.17 18.23 -5.83
C ALA A 184 14.05 18.07 -4.80
N GLY A 185 14.23 18.67 -3.61
CA GLY A 185 13.15 18.80 -2.63
C GLY A 185 12.06 19.76 -3.13
N ALA A 186 10.81 19.31 -3.09
CA ALA A 186 9.67 20.15 -3.45
C ALA A 186 8.99 20.70 -2.19
N ARG A 187 8.67 21.99 -2.19
CA ARG A 187 7.84 22.60 -1.15
C ARG A 187 6.44 22.03 -1.27
N LEU A 188 5.96 21.39 -0.20
CA LEU A 188 4.62 20.81 -0.14
C LEU A 188 3.78 21.54 0.89
N ILE A 189 2.62 22.06 0.49
CA ILE A 189 1.66 22.72 1.37
C ILE A 189 0.30 22.10 1.16
N LEU A 190 -0.30 21.58 2.22
CA LEU A 190 -1.68 21.12 2.21
C LEU A 190 -2.54 22.19 2.88
N GLN A 191 -3.68 22.52 2.30
CA GLN A 191 -4.62 23.47 2.88
C GLN A 191 -6.02 22.86 2.87
N LYS A 192 -6.48 22.43 4.04
CA LYS A 192 -7.89 22.07 4.24
C LYS A 192 -8.64 23.28 4.78
N LYS A 193 -9.77 23.61 4.15
CA LYS A 193 -10.67 24.69 4.59
C LYS A 193 -12.08 24.14 4.70
N PHE A 194 -12.86 24.68 5.64
CA PHE A 194 -14.28 24.35 5.80
C PHE A 194 -15.05 24.49 4.48
N ARG A 195 -14.84 25.61 3.78
CA ARG A 195 -15.29 25.76 2.39
C ARG A 195 -14.41 24.89 1.48
N LYS A 196 -14.91 23.70 1.12
CA LYS A 196 -14.21 22.68 0.30
C LYS A 196 -13.59 23.25 -0.99
N SER A 197 -14.25 24.19 -1.67
CA SER A 197 -13.74 24.83 -2.89
C SER A 197 -12.50 25.71 -2.69
N ARG A 198 -12.17 26.07 -1.43
CA ARG A 198 -10.94 26.80 -1.06
C ARG A 198 -9.83 25.88 -0.54
N SER A 199 -10.06 24.57 -0.49
CA SER A 199 -9.01 23.61 -0.12
C SER A 199 -8.09 23.36 -1.32
N SER A 200 -6.79 23.21 -1.05
CA SER A 200 -5.78 23.02 -2.08
C SER A 200 -4.62 22.15 -1.59
N VAL A 201 -3.87 21.62 -2.55
CA VAL A 201 -2.52 21.09 -2.32
C VAL A 201 -1.59 21.83 -3.26
N GLU A 202 -0.50 22.36 -2.74
CA GLU A 202 0.48 23.12 -3.51
C GLU A 202 1.83 22.44 -3.45
N ILE A 203 2.46 22.31 -4.62
CA ILE A 203 3.76 21.67 -4.79
C ILE A 203 4.62 22.65 -5.57
N GLY A 204 5.69 23.13 -4.97
CA GLY A 204 6.58 24.12 -5.56
C GLY A 204 7.99 23.58 -5.75
N LEU A 205 8.50 23.71 -6.96
CA LEU A 205 9.93 23.74 -7.25
C LEU A 205 10.36 25.20 -7.46
N PRO A 206 11.67 25.50 -7.52
CA PRO A 206 12.13 26.87 -7.77
C PRO A 206 11.59 27.50 -9.05
N ASP A 207 11.34 26.70 -10.09
CA ASP A 207 10.99 27.15 -11.44
C ASP A 207 9.50 26.97 -11.81
N ARG A 208 8.73 26.23 -11.01
CA ARG A 208 7.34 25.86 -11.33
C ARG A 208 6.53 25.52 -10.09
N ARG A 209 5.21 25.76 -10.15
CA ARG A 209 4.29 25.42 -9.07
C ARG A 209 3.07 24.68 -9.59
N TRP A 210 2.78 23.54 -8.99
CA TRP A 210 1.52 22.83 -9.17
C TRP A 210 0.55 23.14 -8.03
N THR A 211 -0.73 23.24 -8.37
CA THR A 211 -1.81 23.44 -7.41
C THR A 211 -2.98 22.52 -7.75
N LEU A 212 -3.30 21.59 -6.85
CA LEU A 212 -4.50 20.78 -6.91
C LEU A 212 -5.67 21.57 -6.34
N ARG A 213 -6.76 21.67 -7.08
CA ARG A 213 -8.02 22.27 -6.63
C ARG A 213 -9.21 21.39 -6.93
N ARG A 214 -10.22 21.49 -6.08
CA ARG A 214 -11.51 20.84 -6.30
C ARG A 214 -12.18 21.38 -7.57
N GLU A 215 -12.63 20.47 -8.43
CA GLU A 215 -13.50 20.78 -9.58
C GLU A 215 -14.95 20.42 -9.22
N THR A 216 -15.18 19.15 -8.85
CA THR A 216 -16.48 18.63 -8.42
C THR A 216 -16.36 17.91 -7.08
N ALA A 217 -17.43 17.24 -6.63
CA ALA A 217 -17.36 16.41 -5.42
C ALA A 217 -16.42 15.21 -5.58
N GLU A 218 -16.19 14.76 -6.83
CA GLU A 218 -15.48 13.52 -7.16
C GLU A 218 -14.18 13.77 -7.94
N SER A 219 -13.97 14.99 -8.43
CA SER A 219 -12.83 15.34 -9.27
C SER A 219 -12.11 16.61 -8.83
N SER A 220 -10.84 16.67 -9.21
CA SER A 220 -9.96 17.82 -8.97
C SER A 220 -9.21 18.17 -10.25
N VAL A 221 -8.86 19.44 -10.41
CA VAL A 221 -7.96 19.90 -11.47
C VAL A 221 -6.57 20.14 -10.90
N LEU A 222 -5.56 19.68 -11.63
CA LEU A 222 -4.18 20.07 -11.39
C LEU A 222 -3.84 21.24 -12.30
N LEU A 223 -3.37 22.32 -11.70
CA LEU A 223 -2.90 23.51 -12.38
C LEU A 223 -1.38 23.58 -12.26
N ARG A 224 -0.65 23.88 -13.33
CA ARG A 224 0.74 24.34 -13.30
C ARG A 224 0.77 25.84 -13.59
N ASP A 225 1.26 26.63 -12.65
CA ASP A 225 1.36 28.10 -12.77
C ASP A 225 0.04 28.75 -13.21
N GLY A 226 -1.08 28.22 -12.71
CA GLY A 226 -2.44 28.68 -13.02
C GLY A 226 -3.07 28.06 -14.27
N ARG A 227 -2.30 27.39 -15.14
CA ARG A 227 -2.82 26.69 -16.33
C ARG A 227 -3.19 25.25 -15.98
N ARG A 228 -4.35 24.79 -16.45
CA ARG A 228 -4.79 23.40 -16.26
C ARG A 228 -3.89 22.43 -17.04
N VAL A 229 -3.43 21.38 -16.36
CA VAL A 229 -2.55 20.34 -16.93
C VAL A 229 -3.14 18.94 -16.80
N ALA A 230 -4.06 18.70 -15.86
CA ALA A 230 -4.78 17.44 -15.76
C ALA A 230 -6.12 17.58 -15.02
N LEU A 231 -7.06 16.68 -15.34
CA LEU A 231 -8.25 16.40 -14.54
C LEU A 231 -8.10 15.03 -13.88
N LEU A 232 -8.34 14.98 -12.56
CA LEU A 232 -8.14 13.80 -11.73
C LEU A 232 -9.49 13.40 -11.13
N THR A 233 -9.95 12.19 -11.41
CA THR A 233 -11.27 11.69 -10.98
C THR A 233 -11.10 10.47 -10.10
N ARG A 234 -11.76 10.46 -8.94
CA ARG A 234 -11.76 9.30 -8.05
C ARG A 234 -12.34 8.06 -8.78
N PRO A 235 -11.83 6.86 -8.52
CA PRO A 235 -12.53 5.64 -8.88
C PRO A 235 -13.93 5.62 -8.25
N GLY A 236 -14.89 4.97 -8.92
CA GLY A 236 -16.22 4.74 -8.38
C GLY A 236 -16.18 3.98 -7.04
N ARG A 237 -17.27 3.99 -6.27
CA ARG A 237 -17.29 3.52 -4.86
C ARG A 237 -16.83 2.08 -4.62
N ARG A 238 -16.91 1.20 -5.62
CA ARG A 238 -16.50 -0.22 -5.53
C ARG A 238 -15.82 -0.63 -6.83
N PRO A 239 -14.61 -0.11 -7.10
CA PRO A 239 -13.93 -0.46 -8.34
C PRO A 239 -13.51 -1.93 -8.27
N GLY A 240 -13.89 -2.70 -9.28
CA GLY A 240 -13.32 -4.03 -9.48
C GLY A 240 -11.89 -3.92 -10.02
N PRO A 241 -11.00 -4.89 -9.75
CA PRO A 241 -9.76 -4.98 -10.48
C PRO A 241 -10.04 -5.23 -11.97
N GLN A 242 -9.11 -4.81 -12.84
CA GLN A 242 -9.21 -5.13 -14.26
C GLN A 242 -9.09 -6.65 -14.49
N PRO A 243 -9.67 -7.20 -15.57
CA PRO A 243 -9.48 -8.60 -15.92
C PRO A 243 -8.00 -8.98 -15.97
N GLY A 244 -7.64 -10.10 -15.33
CA GLY A 244 -6.25 -10.56 -15.25
C GLY A 244 -5.37 -9.80 -14.24
N SER A 245 -5.96 -8.93 -13.40
CA SER A 245 -5.26 -8.25 -12.32
C SER A 245 -5.97 -8.48 -11.00
N VAL A 246 -5.21 -8.45 -9.90
CA VAL A 246 -5.75 -8.40 -8.53
C VAL A 246 -5.64 -6.99 -7.92
N LEU A 247 -5.01 -6.05 -8.65
CA LEU A 247 -4.79 -4.68 -8.19
C LEU A 247 -6.01 -3.81 -8.46
N LEU A 248 -6.41 -3.02 -7.46
CA LEU A 248 -7.40 -1.96 -7.60
C LEU A 248 -6.88 -0.86 -8.54
N PRO A 249 -7.77 -0.29 -9.38
CA PRO A 249 -7.39 0.70 -10.36
C PRO A 249 -6.88 1.99 -9.71
N LEU A 250 -6.06 2.72 -10.47
CA LEU A 250 -5.66 4.08 -10.13
C LEU A 250 -6.85 5.06 -10.35
N ALA A 251 -6.71 6.28 -9.85
CA ALA A 251 -7.59 7.37 -10.25
C ALA A 251 -7.53 7.54 -11.77
N ASP A 252 -8.65 7.93 -12.37
CA ASP A 252 -8.63 8.35 -13.76
C ASP A 252 -7.93 9.71 -13.87
N VAL A 253 -6.98 9.82 -14.80
CA VAL A 253 -6.20 11.03 -15.02
C VAL A 253 -6.26 11.37 -16.50
N ARG A 254 -6.99 12.45 -16.81
CA ARG A 254 -7.03 13.01 -18.15
C ARG A 254 -5.95 14.08 -18.27
N HIS A 255 -4.89 13.76 -19.01
CA HIS A 255 -3.80 14.69 -19.28
C HIS A 255 -4.25 15.78 -20.26
N GLU A 256 -3.95 17.03 -19.91
CA GLU A 256 -4.24 18.23 -20.74
C GLU A 256 -2.95 19.00 -21.09
N SER A 257 -1.80 18.49 -20.63
CA SER A 257 -0.45 18.94 -20.96
C SER A 257 0.32 17.78 -21.62
N PRO A 258 1.13 18.04 -22.64
CA PRO A 258 2.03 17.04 -23.21
C PRO A 258 3.30 16.82 -22.37
N ASP A 259 3.55 17.66 -21.36
CA ASP A 259 4.74 17.59 -20.52
C ASP A 259 4.74 16.30 -19.68
N PRO A 260 5.75 15.42 -19.82
CA PRO A 260 5.82 14.18 -19.05
C PRO A 260 5.86 14.40 -17.54
N LEU A 261 6.44 15.50 -17.05
CA LEU A 261 6.50 15.79 -15.62
C LEU A 261 5.13 16.16 -15.06
N ASP A 262 4.28 16.84 -15.84
CA ASP A 262 2.90 17.12 -15.42
C ASP A 262 2.10 15.82 -15.27
N ALA A 263 2.31 14.84 -16.14
CA ALA A 263 1.66 13.54 -16.06
C ALA A 263 2.13 12.75 -14.82
N VAL A 264 3.44 12.67 -14.58
CA VAL A 264 4.00 12.04 -13.37
C VAL A 264 3.49 12.73 -12.11
N MET A 265 3.47 14.07 -12.10
CA MET A 265 2.94 14.86 -10.97
C MET A 265 1.44 14.62 -10.76
N ALA A 266 0.63 14.54 -11.81
CA ALA A 266 -0.79 14.24 -11.72
C ALA A 266 -1.05 12.88 -11.07
N HIS A 267 -0.32 11.84 -11.48
CA HIS A 267 -0.43 10.52 -10.85
C HIS A 267 0.07 10.51 -9.40
N ALA A 268 1.18 11.20 -9.09
CA ALA A 268 1.69 11.33 -7.74
C ALA A 268 0.67 12.01 -6.81
N VAL A 269 0.04 13.09 -7.28
CA VAL A 269 -0.99 13.82 -6.54
C VAL A 269 -2.25 12.97 -6.36
N ALA A 270 -2.72 12.30 -7.43
CA ALA A 270 -3.90 11.43 -7.37
C ALA A 270 -3.80 10.34 -6.30
N VAL A 271 -2.63 9.71 -6.15
CA VAL A 271 -2.47 8.62 -5.17
C VAL A 271 -2.12 9.09 -3.77
N SER A 272 -1.57 10.30 -3.63
CA SER A 272 -1.10 10.83 -2.35
C SER A 272 -2.15 11.67 -1.61
N PHE A 273 -3.02 12.38 -2.33
CA PHE A 273 -3.92 13.37 -1.76
C PHE A 273 -5.38 13.12 -2.11
N GLY A 274 -6.28 13.59 -1.25
CA GLY A 274 -7.71 13.51 -1.49
C GLY A 274 -8.12 14.27 -2.75
N LEU A 275 -9.13 13.77 -3.45
CA LEU A 275 -9.70 14.40 -4.65
C LEU A 275 -11.15 14.84 -4.38
N GLY A 276 -11.55 15.93 -5.01
CA GLY A 276 -12.91 16.46 -4.92
C GLY A 276 -13.16 17.05 -3.53
N ASP A 277 -14.16 16.54 -2.84
CA ASP A 277 -14.51 17.02 -1.49
C ASP A 277 -13.42 16.78 -0.42
N THR A 278 -12.51 15.84 -0.66
CA THR A 278 -11.38 15.53 0.23
C THR A 278 -10.08 16.24 -0.17
N THR A 279 -10.10 17.11 -1.19
CA THR A 279 -8.95 17.95 -1.57
C THR A 279 -8.37 18.68 -0.35
N GLY A 280 -7.04 18.76 -0.28
CA GLY A 280 -6.28 19.36 0.83
C GLY A 280 -5.91 18.38 1.95
N LEU A 281 -6.29 17.11 1.85
CA LEU A 281 -5.93 16.04 2.78
C LEU A 281 -4.93 15.07 2.15
N ALA A 282 -4.07 14.46 2.96
CA ALA A 282 -3.26 13.32 2.53
C ALA A 282 -4.04 12.01 2.69
N ARG A 283 -3.78 11.04 1.81
CA ARG A 283 -4.45 9.71 1.77
C ARG A 283 -3.70 8.64 2.58
N PHE A 284 -2.92 9.07 3.55
CA PHE A 284 -2.17 8.20 4.45
C PHE A 284 -2.80 8.22 5.83
N ARG A 285 -2.64 7.11 6.55
CA ARG A 285 -3.01 7.05 7.96
C ARG A 285 -1.92 7.69 8.79
N THR A 286 -2.30 8.19 9.97
CA THR A 286 -1.35 8.63 10.97
C THR A 286 -0.42 7.48 11.36
N VAL A 287 0.88 7.71 11.27
CA VAL A 287 1.94 6.77 11.66
C VAL A 287 2.87 7.48 12.64
N ASN A 288 2.93 6.98 13.87
CA ASN A 288 3.83 7.49 14.90
C ASN A 288 5.19 6.78 14.75
N SER A 289 6.25 7.54 14.45
CA SER A 289 7.59 6.99 14.11
C SER A 289 8.25 6.14 15.20
N ARG A 290 7.68 6.08 16.41
CA ARG A 290 8.30 5.52 17.61
C ARG A 290 7.74 4.15 18.05
N ARG A 291 6.76 3.58 17.33
CA ARG A 291 6.11 2.31 17.73
C ARG A 291 6.18 1.18 16.70
N ASP A 292 6.40 1.47 15.41
CA ASP A 292 6.35 0.44 14.34
C ASP A 292 7.72 -0.13 13.95
N THR A 293 8.84 0.47 14.38
CA THR A 293 10.19 -0.05 14.12
C THR A 293 10.70 -1.02 15.19
N ASP A 294 10.08 -1.03 16.38
CA ASP A 294 10.56 -1.80 17.55
C ASP A 294 9.91 -3.18 17.69
N GLY A 295 8.93 -3.54 16.84
CA GLY A 295 8.31 -4.86 16.83
C GLY A 295 8.62 -5.58 15.53
N ASP A 296 9.23 -6.77 15.61
CA ASP A 296 9.53 -7.69 14.51
C ASP A 296 8.35 -7.77 13.51
N THR A 297 8.39 -6.96 12.45
CA THR A 297 7.32 -6.85 11.44
C THR A 297 7.34 -8.04 10.48
N TRP A 298 8.37 -8.88 10.56
CA TRP A 298 8.61 -9.97 9.62
C TRP A 298 7.47 -10.98 9.63
N ASP A 299 7.01 -11.41 10.80
CA ASP A 299 5.94 -12.39 10.97
C ASP A 299 4.53 -11.79 11.07
N ARG A 300 4.42 -10.45 11.00
CA ARG A 300 3.15 -9.74 11.09
C ARG A 300 2.50 -9.56 9.73
N PRO A 301 1.15 -9.56 9.65
CA PRO A 301 0.47 -9.15 8.44
C PRO A 301 0.91 -7.74 8.00
N TRP A 302 1.10 -7.58 6.70
CA TRP A 302 1.36 -6.31 6.06
C TRP A 302 0.30 -6.06 5.00
N PHE A 303 -0.66 -5.19 5.29
CA PHE A 303 -1.75 -4.88 4.37
C PHE A 303 -1.40 -3.70 3.47
N SER A 304 -1.53 -3.87 2.15
CA SER A 304 -1.31 -2.77 1.20
C SER A 304 -2.61 -1.98 0.91
N ASN A 305 -3.77 -2.61 1.12
CA ASN A 305 -5.08 -2.10 0.69
C ASN A 305 -5.09 -1.76 -0.82
N LEU A 306 -4.41 -2.59 -1.62
CA LEU A 306 -4.34 -2.47 -3.08
C LEU A 306 -5.08 -3.59 -3.81
N GLY A 307 -5.60 -4.59 -3.11
CA GLY A 307 -6.42 -5.67 -3.68
C GLY A 307 -7.86 -5.63 -3.19
N ARG A 308 -8.73 -6.46 -3.79
CA ARG A 308 -10.13 -6.61 -3.37
C ARG A 308 -10.33 -7.71 -2.33
N ASP A 309 -9.36 -8.61 -2.20
CA ASP A 309 -9.45 -9.74 -1.28
C ASP A 309 -9.39 -9.25 0.17
N ARG A 310 -10.09 -9.94 1.07
CA ARG A 310 -9.96 -9.70 2.51
C ARG A 310 -8.53 -9.85 3.01
N ASP A 311 -7.72 -10.67 2.34
CA ASP A 311 -6.32 -10.88 2.72
C ASP A 311 -5.44 -9.69 2.34
N ASP A 312 -5.89 -8.79 1.45
CA ASP A 312 -5.14 -7.58 1.06
C ASP A 312 -5.50 -6.34 1.88
N ASN A 313 -6.58 -6.42 2.65
CA ASN A 313 -7.19 -5.29 3.31
C ASN A 313 -7.21 -5.48 4.83
N GLU A 314 -6.80 -4.44 5.54
CA GLU A 314 -6.97 -4.41 6.99
C GLU A 314 -8.45 -4.24 7.34
N PRO A 315 -8.95 -4.80 8.46
CA PRO A 315 -10.28 -4.47 8.96
C PRO A 315 -10.46 -2.95 9.12
N GLY A 316 -11.50 -2.37 8.49
CA GLY A 316 -11.69 -0.90 8.45
C GLY A 316 -10.66 -0.14 7.58
N GLY A 317 -9.84 -0.85 6.81
CA GLY A 317 -8.90 -0.33 5.83
C GLY A 317 -9.57 -0.05 4.50
N GLY A 318 -9.73 1.24 4.18
CA GLY A 318 -10.02 1.69 2.82
C GLY A 318 -8.73 2.06 2.09
N ASP A 319 -8.77 2.04 0.77
CA ASP A 319 -7.71 2.56 -0.11
C ASP A 319 -7.57 4.10 -0.04
N GLY A 320 -8.17 4.75 0.96
CA GLY A 320 -8.11 6.19 1.18
C GLY A 320 -9.00 7.00 0.24
N TRP A 321 -9.91 6.41 -0.51
CA TRP A 321 -10.94 7.14 -1.29
C TRP A 321 -12.20 7.49 -0.47
N GLY A 322 -12.30 7.02 0.77
CA GLY A 322 -13.46 7.24 1.64
C GLY A 322 -14.68 6.47 1.16
N SER A 323 -14.89 5.27 1.70
CA SER A 323 -16.22 4.88 2.13
C SER A 323 -16.32 5.36 3.57
N ASP A 324 -17.12 6.41 3.75
CA ASP A 324 -17.66 6.98 5.00
C ASP A 324 -17.48 8.49 4.95
N GLY A 325 -18.48 9.15 4.36
CA GLY A 325 -18.84 10.48 4.82
C GLY A 325 -19.30 10.34 6.26
N GLY A 326 -18.35 10.48 7.18
CA GLY A 326 -18.61 10.84 8.55
C GLY A 326 -18.01 12.22 8.73
N ASP A 327 -18.86 13.19 9.05
CA ASP A 327 -18.43 14.49 9.54
C ASP A 327 -17.31 14.29 10.57
N GLY A 328 -16.26 15.10 10.45
CA GLY A 328 -15.36 15.31 11.58
C GLY A 328 -16.21 15.85 12.70
N GLY A 329 -16.62 14.98 13.61
CA GLY A 329 -17.38 15.35 14.80
C GLY A 329 -16.50 16.22 15.67
N ASP A 330 -16.80 17.52 15.66
CA ASP A 330 -16.53 18.41 16.77
C ASP A 330 -17.14 17.79 18.04
N GLY A 331 -16.31 17.62 19.06
CA GLY A 331 -16.69 17.05 20.34
C GLY A 331 -15.67 17.38 21.40
N GLY A 332 -15.36 18.67 21.54
CA GLY A 332 -14.73 19.19 22.74
C GLY A 332 -15.74 19.31 23.88
N GLY A 333 -15.28 19.08 25.11
CA GLY A 333 -15.81 19.77 26.29
C GLY A 333 -16.52 18.90 27.34
N GLY A 334 -16.06 19.06 28.60
CA GLY A 334 -16.77 18.72 29.85
C GLY A 334 -16.38 17.35 30.41
N GLY A 335 -15.68 17.19 31.52
CA GLY A 335 -15.68 18.05 32.71
C GLY A 335 -17.02 17.87 33.43
N GLY A 336 -17.08 16.96 34.39
CA GLY A 336 -18.31 16.65 35.13
C GLY A 336 -18.08 15.62 36.22
N ASP A 337 -17.56 16.10 37.34
CA ASP A 337 -17.62 15.44 38.65
C ASP A 337 -19.09 15.29 39.11
N GLY A 338 -19.35 14.23 39.88
CA GLY A 338 -20.60 14.00 40.63
C GLY A 338 -21.00 12.53 40.57
N GLY A 339 -21.02 11.73 41.65
CA GLY A 339 -21.30 12.05 43.04
C GLY A 339 -22.75 11.65 43.37
N GLY A 340 -22.93 10.65 44.25
CA GLY A 340 -24.21 10.19 44.80
C GLY A 340 -24.65 8.83 44.21
N GLY A 341 -24.98 7.79 44.98
CA GLY A 341 -25.45 7.74 46.36
C GLY A 341 -26.84 7.10 46.39
N ASP A 342 -26.89 5.86 46.89
CA ASP A 342 -27.96 5.18 47.64
C ASP A 342 -29.38 4.95 47.07
N GLY A 343 -29.88 3.75 47.40
CA GLY A 343 -31.29 3.33 47.36
C GLY A 343 -31.51 2.09 46.49
N GLY A 344 -31.85 0.88 46.96
CA GLY A 344 -32.54 0.49 48.18
C GLY A 344 -33.94 -0.04 47.84
N GLY A 345 -34.17 -1.35 48.08
CA GLY A 345 -35.49 -2.02 48.07
C GLY A 345 -35.96 -2.50 46.69
N GLY A 346 -36.58 -3.66 46.52
CA GLY A 346 -37.11 -4.64 47.45
C GLY A 346 -38.25 -5.41 46.74
N GLY A 347 -38.37 -6.72 47.01
CA GLY A 347 -39.50 -7.58 46.64
C GLY A 347 -39.52 -8.01 45.18
N GLY A 348 -39.80 -9.26 44.80
CA GLY A 348 -40.43 -10.37 45.50
C GLY A 348 -41.38 -11.06 44.52
N GLY A 349 -41.48 -12.38 44.60
CA GLY A 349 -42.60 -13.16 44.03
C GLY A 349 -42.27 -13.92 42.74
N ASP A 350 -42.11 -15.24 42.93
CA ASP A 350 -42.31 -16.40 42.04
C ASP A 350 -41.58 -16.49 40.69
#